data_AF-A0A060NLE0-F1
#
_entry.id   AF-A0A060NLE0-F1
#
_cell.length_a   1.000
_cell.length_b   1.000
_cell.length_c   1.000
_cell.angle_alpha   90.00
_cell.angle_beta   90.00
_cell.angle_gamma   90.00
#
_symmetry.space_group_name_H-M   'P 1'
#
loop_
_entity.id
_entity.type
_entity.pdbx_description
1 polymer ?
#
loop_
_entity_poly.entity_id
_entity_poly.type
_entity_poly.pdbx_seq_one_letter_code
_entity_poly.pdbx_strand_id
1 'polypeptide(L)'
;MNKRKLLLAALLGAFVAHASAQFTGPSVAGSASTVQQAQQARLGSYLTLTGHIVAHQREHYYLFRDASGELRVEIEPAVWQGRRIGPETQVRLHGEVDQGLRGRYLWVKTLQPVN
;
A
#
# COMPACT_ATOMS: atom_id res chain seq x y z
N MET A 1 -38.15 -8.66 -47.12
CA MET A 1 -38.31 -10.13 -47.06
C MET A 1 -36.99 -10.72 -47.58
N ASN A 2 -36.09 -11.32 -46.78
CA ASN A 2 -36.15 -12.73 -46.39
C ASN A 2 -35.09 -13.12 -45.32
N LYS A 3 -35.59 -13.68 -44.20
CA LYS A 3 -35.18 -14.91 -43.47
C LYS A 3 -33.78 -15.03 -42.82
N ARG A 4 -33.82 -14.91 -41.49
CA ARG A 4 -32.87 -15.20 -40.39
C ARG A 4 -32.04 -16.50 -40.53
N LYS A 5 -30.76 -16.45 -40.12
CA LYS A 5 -29.96 -17.55 -39.52
C LYS A 5 -28.99 -16.92 -38.50
N LEU A 6 -29.34 -16.97 -37.21
CA LEU A 6 -28.85 -17.88 -36.17
C LEU A 6 -27.53 -17.41 -35.52
N LEU A 7 -27.71 -16.94 -34.29
CA LEU A 7 -26.72 -16.58 -33.27
C LEU A 7 -25.84 -17.78 -32.90
N LEU A 8 -24.56 -17.53 -32.63
CA LEU A 8 -23.80 -18.25 -31.60
C LEU A 8 -22.91 -17.23 -30.87
N ALA A 9 -23.41 -16.74 -29.74
CA ALA A 9 -22.62 -15.96 -28.80
C ALA A 9 -21.84 -16.94 -27.92
N ALA A 10 -20.54 -17.08 -28.15
CA ALA A 10 -19.65 -17.78 -27.22
C ALA A 10 -19.30 -16.81 -26.07
N LEU A 11 -20.10 -16.85 -25.00
CA LEU A 11 -19.75 -16.24 -23.71
C LEU A 11 -18.63 -17.07 -23.08
N LEU A 12 -17.37 -16.72 -23.38
CA LEU A 12 -16.23 -17.15 -22.56
C LEU A 12 -16.32 -16.43 -21.22
N GLY A 13 -17.00 -17.05 -20.26
CA GLY A 13 -16.97 -16.63 -18.86
C GLY A 13 -15.54 -16.76 -18.34
N ALA A 14 -14.86 -15.64 -18.15
CA ALA A 14 -13.57 -15.60 -17.48
C ALA A 14 -13.75 -16.10 -16.04
N PHE A 15 -13.17 -17.25 -15.73
CA PHE A 15 -13.03 -17.72 -14.35
C PHE A 15 -12.17 -16.71 -13.59
N VAL A 16 -12.81 -15.88 -12.77
CA VAL A 16 -12.10 -15.02 -11.83
C VAL A 16 -11.64 -15.91 -10.69
N ALA A 17 -10.40 -16.40 -10.76
CA ALA A 17 -9.77 -17.10 -9.65
C ALA A 17 -9.76 -16.15 -8.44
N HIS A 18 -10.65 -16.39 -7.48
CA HIS A 18 -10.62 -15.70 -6.21
C HIS A 18 -9.39 -16.21 -5.46
N ALA A 19 -8.37 -15.39 -5.36
CA ALA A 19 -7.21 -15.67 -4.52
C ALA A 19 -7.69 -15.74 -3.07
N SER A 20 -7.98 -16.94 -2.58
CA SER A 20 -8.14 -17.18 -1.16
C SER A 20 -6.75 -17.15 -0.52
N ALA A 21 -6.60 -16.43 0.59
CA ALA A 21 -5.39 -16.50 1.38
C ALA A 21 -5.19 -17.96 1.82
N GLN A 22 -4.03 -18.55 1.49
CA GLN A 22 -3.72 -19.95 1.79
C GLN A 22 -3.49 -20.20 3.29
N PHE A 23 -3.28 -19.14 4.08
CA PHE A 23 -3.11 -19.19 5.52
C PHE A 23 -4.34 -18.63 6.24
N THR A 24 -4.92 -19.42 7.13
CA THR A 24 -6.15 -19.08 7.89
C THR A 24 -5.90 -18.92 9.41
N GLY A 25 -4.65 -18.78 9.83
CA GLY A 25 -4.28 -18.54 11.23
C GLY A 25 -4.21 -17.06 11.62
N PRO A 26 -3.89 -16.74 12.90
CA PRO A 26 -3.70 -15.37 13.35
C PRO A 26 -2.63 -14.68 12.50
N SER A 27 -2.97 -13.52 11.93
CA SER A 27 -2.01 -12.66 11.25
C SER A 27 -1.74 -11.43 12.12
N VAL A 28 -0.49 -10.98 12.12
CA VAL A 28 -0.13 -9.71 12.75
C VAL A 28 -0.55 -8.61 11.78
N ALA A 29 -1.80 -8.16 11.89
CA ALA A 29 -2.20 -6.92 11.24
C ALA A 29 -1.40 -5.77 11.89
N GLY A 30 -0.69 -4.97 11.10
CA GLY A 30 0.18 -3.93 11.66
C GLY A 30 -0.60 -2.94 12.52
N SER A 31 -0.21 -2.80 13.78
CA SER A 31 -0.89 -1.92 14.75
C SER A 31 -0.89 -0.47 14.28
N ALA A 32 -2.00 0.25 14.51
CA ALA A 32 -2.05 1.69 14.31
C ALA A 32 -1.00 2.37 15.21
N SER A 33 -0.21 3.26 14.63
CA SER A 33 0.95 3.86 15.31
C SER A 33 1.29 5.25 14.74
N THR A 34 2.25 5.93 15.34
CA THR A 34 2.78 7.23 14.89
C THR A 34 4.19 7.09 14.32
N VAL A 35 4.64 8.09 13.57
CA VAL A 35 6.03 8.17 13.09
C VAL A 35 7.03 8.09 14.23
N GLN A 36 6.80 8.81 15.35
CA GLN A 36 7.67 8.77 16.51
C GLN A 36 7.78 7.34 17.09
N GLN A 37 6.67 6.62 17.17
CA GLN A 37 6.67 5.23 17.63
C GLN A 37 7.37 4.30 16.64
N ALA A 38 7.19 4.51 15.33
CA ALA A 38 7.88 3.75 14.30
C ALA A 38 9.41 3.87 14.39
N GLN A 39 9.92 5.04 14.80
CA GLN A 39 11.36 5.25 15.03
C GLN A 39 11.93 4.37 16.16
N GLN A 40 11.09 3.99 17.13
CA GLN A 40 11.47 3.19 18.30
C GLN A 40 11.07 1.71 18.19
N ALA A 41 10.27 1.35 17.18
CA ALA A 41 9.76 -0.01 17.00
C ALA A 41 10.90 -1.04 16.84
N ARG A 42 10.59 -2.33 17.00
CA ARG A 42 11.54 -3.37 16.61
C ARG A 42 11.62 -3.44 15.08
N LEU A 43 12.80 -3.73 14.52
CA LEU A 43 12.92 -4.03 13.09
C LEU A 43 12.09 -5.29 12.77
N GLY A 44 11.46 -5.30 11.59
CA GLY A 44 10.52 -6.33 11.17
C GLY A 44 9.10 -6.18 11.75
N SER A 45 8.84 -5.17 12.59
CA SER A 45 7.49 -4.88 13.05
C SER A 45 6.65 -4.30 11.91
N TYR A 46 5.42 -4.79 11.78
CA TYR A 46 4.42 -4.21 10.87
C TYR A 46 3.62 -3.14 11.60
N LEU A 47 3.50 -1.95 11.00
CA LEU A 47 2.77 -0.81 11.53
C LEU A 47 1.84 -0.22 10.48
N THR A 48 0.77 0.40 10.95
CA THR A 48 -0.11 1.25 10.15
C THR A 48 0.05 2.71 10.56
N LEU A 49 0.53 3.56 9.66
CA LEU A 49 0.71 5.00 9.87
C LEU A 49 -0.31 5.79 9.05
N THR A 50 -0.80 6.91 9.56
CA THR A 50 -1.73 7.80 8.84
C THR A 50 -1.18 9.23 8.81
N GLY A 51 -1.07 9.82 7.62
CA GLY A 51 -0.34 11.08 7.42
C GLY A 51 -0.24 11.43 5.93
N HIS A 52 0.80 12.17 5.53
CA HIS A 52 0.94 12.69 4.16
C HIS A 52 2.30 12.32 3.57
N ILE A 53 2.34 12.05 2.26
CA ILE A 53 3.60 11.90 1.52
C ILE A 53 3.99 13.27 0.98
N VAL A 54 4.97 13.91 1.61
CA VAL A 54 5.24 15.35 1.42
C VAL A 54 6.38 15.64 0.45
N ALA A 55 7.24 14.68 0.15
CA ALA A 55 8.31 14.84 -0.84
C ALA A 55 8.75 13.50 -1.45
N HIS A 56 9.12 13.50 -2.72
CA HIS A 56 9.92 12.42 -3.33
C HIS A 56 11.40 12.71 -3.07
N GLN A 57 12.15 11.72 -2.58
CA GLN A 57 13.57 11.89 -2.27
C GLN A 57 14.45 11.35 -3.40
N ARG A 58 14.29 10.06 -3.73
CA ARG A 58 15.00 9.34 -4.80
C ARG A 58 14.36 7.99 -5.02
N GLU A 59 14.49 7.40 -6.21
CA GLU A 59 14.02 6.03 -6.49
C GLU A 59 12.60 5.78 -5.94
N HIS A 60 12.44 4.82 -5.04
CA HIS A 60 11.18 4.49 -4.37
C HIS A 60 11.07 5.08 -2.96
N TYR A 61 11.99 5.97 -2.57
CA TYR A 61 11.98 6.62 -1.26
C TYR A 61 11.29 7.99 -1.28
N TYR A 62 10.39 8.17 -0.32
CA TYR A 62 9.61 9.38 -0.11
C TYR A 62 9.69 9.80 1.36
N LEU A 63 9.36 11.06 1.62
CA LEU A 63 9.19 11.58 2.97
C LEU A 63 7.72 11.52 3.34
N PHE A 64 7.42 10.82 4.43
CA PHE A 64 6.10 10.76 5.03
C PHE A 64 6.09 11.59 6.32
N ARG A 65 4.98 12.28 6.58
CA ARG A 65 4.79 13.09 7.77
C ARG A 65 3.45 12.82 8.43
N ASP A 66 3.47 12.66 9.75
CA ASP A 66 2.30 12.81 10.61
C ASP A 66 2.54 13.90 11.67
N ALA A 67 1.62 14.05 12.63
CA ALA A 67 1.75 15.07 13.68
C ALA A 67 2.94 14.85 14.64
N SER A 68 3.48 13.63 14.70
CA SER A 68 4.58 13.26 15.58
C SER A 68 5.97 13.41 14.93
N GLY A 69 6.03 13.59 13.61
CA GLY A 69 7.27 13.86 12.90
C GLY A 69 7.30 13.32 11.48
N GLU A 70 8.52 13.15 10.96
CA GLU A 70 8.78 12.68 9.61
C GLU A 70 9.54 11.34 9.59
N LEU A 71 9.20 10.49 8.61
CA LEU A 71 9.81 9.19 8.40
C LEU A 71 10.02 8.96 6.91
N ARG A 72 11.17 8.40 6.55
CA ARG A 72 11.39 7.92 5.19
C ARG A 72 10.53 6.68 4.94
N VAL A 73 9.86 6.62 3.81
CA VAL A 73 9.06 5.47 3.39
C VAL A 73 9.52 4.98 2.03
N GLU A 74 9.54 3.67 1.84
CA GLU A 74 9.81 3.04 0.55
C GLU A 74 8.50 2.55 -0.05
N ILE A 75 8.12 3.08 -1.22
CA ILE A 75 6.86 2.79 -1.90
C ILE A 75 7.16 2.36 -3.33
N GLU A 76 7.12 1.05 -3.55
CA GLU A 76 7.29 0.46 -4.88
C GLU A 76 6.18 0.88 -5.85
N PRO A 77 6.46 0.92 -7.17
CA PRO A 77 5.49 1.31 -8.20
C PRO A 77 4.14 0.59 -8.10
N ALA A 78 4.14 -0.70 -7.76
CA ALA A 78 2.93 -1.52 -7.64
C ALA A 78 1.99 -1.06 -6.50
N VAL A 79 2.54 -0.49 -5.41
CA VAL A 79 1.78 -0.07 -4.23
C VAL A 79 0.90 1.15 -4.54
N TRP A 80 1.29 1.97 -5.52
CA TRP A 80 0.51 3.11 -5.97
C TRP A 80 -0.81 2.70 -6.63
N GLN A 81 -0.88 1.52 -7.25
CA GLN A 81 -2.08 1.01 -7.93
C GLN A 81 -2.66 2.03 -8.94
N GLY A 82 -1.79 2.76 -9.66
CA GLY A 82 -2.19 3.80 -10.62
C GLY A 82 -2.76 5.09 -10.02
N ARG A 83 -2.79 5.23 -8.69
CA ARG A 83 -3.33 6.42 -8.01
C ARG A 83 -2.34 7.57 -8.07
N ARG A 84 -2.89 8.78 -8.25
CA ARG A 84 -2.14 10.04 -8.11
C ARG A 84 -2.36 10.58 -6.70
N ILE A 85 -1.32 10.59 -5.90
CA ILE A 85 -1.34 11.07 -4.51
C ILE A 85 -0.45 12.32 -4.45
N GLY A 86 -1.02 13.42 -3.98
CA GLY A 86 -0.29 14.66 -3.74
C GLY A 86 0.06 14.86 -2.27
N PRO A 87 0.84 15.91 -1.94
CA PRO A 87 1.21 16.23 -0.57
C PRO A 87 0.02 16.57 0.33
N GLU A 88 -1.09 17.04 -0.25
CA GLU A 88 -2.34 17.33 0.48
C GLU A 88 -3.22 16.09 0.68
N THR A 89 -2.88 14.96 0.06
CA THR A 89 -3.67 13.73 0.19
C THR A 89 -3.25 12.99 1.45
N GLN A 90 -4.15 12.92 2.43
CA GLN A 90 -3.94 12.06 3.58
C GLN A 90 -4.01 10.60 3.15
N VAL A 91 -3.04 9.80 3.58
CA VAL A 91 -2.93 8.37 3.28
C VAL A 91 -2.70 7.57 4.54
N ARG A 92 -3.17 6.33 4.51
CA ARG A 92 -2.85 5.26 5.43
C ARG A 92 -1.85 4.33 4.77
N LEU A 93 -0.68 4.17 5.39
CA LEU A 93 0.39 3.29 4.98
C LEU A 93 0.46 2.11 5.93
N HIS A 94 0.41 0.90 5.41
CA HIS A 94 0.76 -0.30 6.15
C HIS A 94 2.07 -0.85 5.61
N GLY A 95 3.03 -1.09 6.50
CA GLY A 95 4.36 -1.51 6.09
C GLY A 95 5.19 -2.08 7.22
N GLU A 96 6.36 -2.59 6.84
CA GLU A 96 7.35 -3.17 7.74
C GLU A 96 8.39 -2.11 8.11
N VAL A 97 8.74 -2.02 9.38
CA VAL A 97 9.81 -1.14 9.84
C VAL A 97 11.15 -1.81 9.59
N ASP A 98 11.98 -1.16 8.78
CA ASP A 98 13.27 -1.70 8.34
C ASP A 98 14.37 -0.64 8.47
N GLN A 99 15.62 -1.05 8.27
CA GLN A 99 16.79 -0.20 8.37
C GLN A 99 17.73 -0.41 7.19
N GLY A 100 18.11 0.70 6.57
CA GLY A 100 19.13 0.72 5.52
C GLY A 100 20.30 1.59 5.93
N LEU A 101 21.23 1.81 4.98
CA LEU A 101 22.42 2.63 5.19
C LEU A 101 22.12 4.08 5.63
N ARG A 102 20.94 4.60 5.27
CA ARG A 102 20.48 5.96 5.65
C ARG A 102 19.53 5.96 6.85
N GLY A 103 19.58 4.91 7.66
CA GLY A 103 18.74 4.75 8.83
C GLY A 103 17.38 4.11 8.51
N ARG A 104 16.49 4.24 9.48
CA ARG A 104 15.20 3.57 9.53
C ARG A 104 14.21 4.10 8.48
N TYR A 105 13.37 3.22 7.97
CA TYR A 105 12.29 3.55 7.05
C TYR A 105 11.13 2.57 7.20
N LEU A 106 9.99 2.90 6.61
CA LEU A 106 8.86 1.98 6.46
C LEU A 106 8.85 1.42 5.04
N TRP A 107 9.00 0.11 4.86
CA TRP A 107 8.77 -0.55 3.58
C TRP A 107 7.27 -0.79 3.40
N VAL A 108 6.65 0.01 2.55
CA VAL A 108 5.19 0.08 2.41
C VAL A 108 4.68 -1.10 1.59
N LYS A 109 3.74 -1.85 2.17
CA LYS A 109 3.04 -2.95 1.49
C LYS A 109 1.71 -2.52 0.91
N THR A 110 0.99 -1.63 1.60
CA THR A 110 -0.24 -1.03 1.07
C THR A 110 -0.30 0.46 1.35
N LEU A 111 -0.87 1.18 0.39
CA LEU A 111 -1.19 2.60 0.48
C LEU A 111 -2.70 2.73 0.23
N GLN A 112 -3.38 3.50 1.07
CA GLN A 112 -4.80 3.82 0.91
C GLN A 112 -5.02 5.31 1.17
N PRO A 113 -5.62 6.07 0.25
CA PRO A 113 -6.12 7.41 0.57
C PRO A 113 -7.12 7.35 1.72
N VAL A 114 -7.06 8.33 2.62
CA VAL A 114 -8.07 8.56 3.66
C VAL A 114 -9.05 9.56 3.08
N ASN A 115 -10.33 9.17 2.99
CA ASN A 115 -11.43 10.03 2.56
C ASN A 115 -12.10 10.69 3.77
#